data_AF-U2J572-F1
#
_entry.id   AF-U2J572-F1
#
_cell.length_a   1.000
_cell.length_b   1.000
_cell.length_c   1.000
_cell.angle_alpha   90.00
_cell.angle_beta   90.00
_cell.angle_gamma   90.00
#
_symmetry.space_group_name_H-M   'P 1'
#
loop_
_entity.id
_entity.type
_entity.pdbx_description
1 polymer ?
#
loop_
_entity_poly.entity_id
_entity_poly.type
_entity_poly.pdbx_seq_one_letter_code
_entity_poly.pdbx_strand_id
1 'polypeptide(L)'
;MEKYEFTATTAKSDIIIGLISPMIIMFPILGIQLAFFYLRLNDFFKSYPVFLYLLVFVSLGGSVILVKKIQKNLVKNYVAELYGKNIRIWGNGEEVISGVVSFCKINHKKHKMGARALSVDIYTDTDKIKFRVRAKEYKKITVSSACNPLGTSELSDIKTLLSLGRKIKNTLKEQKKRIIGI
;
A
#
# COMPACT_ATOMS: atom_id res chain seq x y z
N MET A 1 1.00 1.24 -28.56
CA MET A 1 1.13 1.95 -27.27
C MET A 1 0.39 1.14 -26.24
N GLU A 2 1.05 0.70 -25.17
CA GLU A 2 0.41 -0.13 -24.15
C GLU A 2 0.02 0.74 -22.95
N LYS A 3 -1.24 0.62 -22.51
CA LYS A 3 -1.80 1.38 -21.39
C LYS A 3 -2.06 0.45 -20.21
N TYR A 4 -1.65 0.85 -19.02
CA TYR A 4 -1.79 0.09 -17.78
C TYR A 4 -2.47 0.96 -16.73
N GLU A 5 -3.62 0.53 -16.25
CA GLU A 5 -4.39 1.23 -15.21
C GLU A 5 -4.34 0.42 -13.92
N PHE A 6 -3.93 1.07 -12.83
CA PHE A 6 -3.81 0.40 -11.54
C PHE A 6 -3.89 1.36 -10.38
N THR A 7 -4.34 0.84 -9.25
CA THR A 7 -4.39 1.56 -7.98
C THR A 7 -3.17 1.21 -7.13
N ALA A 8 -2.42 2.21 -6.68
CA ALA A 8 -1.21 1.98 -5.88
C ALA A 8 -0.97 3.07 -4.84
N THR A 9 -0.12 2.75 -3.87
CA THR A 9 0.50 3.75 -2.99
C THR A 9 1.95 4.00 -3.44
N THR A 10 2.48 5.16 -3.11
CA THR A 10 3.92 5.43 -3.29
C THR A 10 4.72 4.88 -2.11
N ALA A 11 6.03 4.69 -2.26
CA ALA A 11 6.88 4.30 -1.14
C ALA A 11 6.81 5.27 0.05
N LYS A 12 6.67 6.59 -0.21
CA LYS A 12 6.48 7.59 0.86
C LYS A 12 5.16 7.37 1.59
N SER A 13 4.07 7.21 0.83
CA SER A 13 2.74 6.93 1.37
C SER A 13 2.68 5.62 2.16
N ASP A 14 3.36 4.57 1.70
CA ASP A 14 3.40 3.26 2.37
C ASP A 14 4.13 3.32 3.73
N ILE A 15 5.19 4.14 3.83
CA ILE A 15 5.87 4.43 5.11
C ILE A 15 4.92 5.17 6.06
N ILE A 16 4.21 6.18 5.55
CA ILE A 16 3.22 6.94 6.33
C ILE A 16 2.14 6.01 6.88
N ILE A 17 1.57 5.14 6.04
CA ILE A 17 0.58 4.15 6.49
C ILE A 17 1.16 3.23 7.55
N GLY A 18 2.38 2.72 7.34
CA GLY A 18 3.05 1.80 8.28
C GLY A 18 3.31 2.43 9.65
N LEU A 19 3.65 3.72 9.71
CA LEU A 19 3.98 4.42 10.95
C LEU A 19 2.75 4.97 11.67
N ILE A 20 1.80 5.57 10.94
CA ILE A 20 0.63 6.22 11.53
C ILE A 20 -0.38 5.18 12.06
N SER A 21 -0.50 4.02 11.41
CA SER A 21 -1.47 2.99 11.82
C SER A 21 -1.32 2.54 13.28
N PRO A 22 -0.13 2.13 13.77
CA PRO A 22 0.03 1.74 15.17
C PRO A 22 -0.14 2.94 16.12
N MET A 23 0.30 4.13 15.73
CA MET A 23 0.12 5.34 16.54
C MET A 23 -1.36 5.63 16.80
N ILE A 24 -2.19 5.64 15.75
CA ILE A 24 -3.64 5.90 15.87
C ILE A 24 -4.32 4.89 16.78
N ILE A 25 -3.85 3.63 16.80
CA ILE A 25 -4.42 2.59 17.66
C ILE A 25 -3.93 2.72 19.11
N MET A 26 -2.65 3.06 19.33
CA MET A 26 -2.07 3.13 20.68
C MET A 26 -2.41 4.43 21.42
N PHE A 27 -2.46 5.57 20.74
CA PHE A 27 -2.71 6.87 21.38
C PHE A 27 -4.03 6.92 22.17
N PRO A 28 -5.15 6.39 21.66
CA PRO A 28 -6.40 6.33 22.42
C PRO A 28 -6.30 5.47 23.68
N ILE A 29 -5.58 4.35 23.63
CA ILE A 29 -5.36 3.50 24.82
C ILE A 29 -4.57 4.28 25.88
N LEU A 30 -3.51 4.96 25.46
CA LEU A 30 -2.72 5.82 26.35
C LEU A 30 -3.58 6.93 26.95
N GLY A 31 -4.42 7.59 26.14
CA GLY A 31 -5.33 8.63 26.58
C GLY A 31 -6.34 8.13 27.63
N ILE A 32 -6.92 6.93 27.42
CA ILE A 32 -7.81 6.28 28.40
C ILE A 32 -7.05 6.00 29.70
N GLN A 33 -5.82 5.49 29.62
CA GLN A 33 -5.01 5.17 30.78
C GLN A 33 -4.61 6.43 31.58
N LEU A 34 -4.29 7.54 30.91
CA LEU A 34 -4.03 8.82 31.57
C LEU A 34 -5.31 9.37 32.22
N ALA A 35 -6.44 9.34 31.51
CA ALA A 35 -7.71 9.80 32.06
C ALA A 35 -8.10 9.00 33.31
N PHE A 36 -7.90 7.69 33.27
CA PHE A 36 -8.11 6.80 34.40
C PHE A 36 -7.27 7.19 35.63
N PHE A 37 -5.98 7.46 35.43
CA PHE A 37 -5.06 7.85 36.49
C PHE A 37 -5.41 9.22 37.09
N TYR A 38 -5.60 10.25 36.26
CA TYR A 38 -5.80 11.62 36.73
C TYR A 38 -7.19 11.85 37.33
N LEU A 39 -8.23 11.22 36.80
CA LEU A 39 -9.60 11.38 37.29
C LEU A 39 -9.92 10.41 38.44
N ARG A 40 -8.96 9.57 38.87
CA ARG A 40 -9.14 8.56 39.91
C ARG A 40 -10.39 7.69 39.72
N LEU A 41 -10.66 7.27 38.48
CA LEU A 41 -11.84 6.47 38.11
C LEU A 41 -11.73 4.99 38.52
N ASN A 42 -10.82 4.68 39.44
CA ASN A 42 -10.45 3.33 39.83
C ASN A 42 -11.65 2.59 40.44
N ASP A 43 -12.39 3.26 41.33
CA ASP A 43 -13.57 2.67 41.99
C ASP A 43 -14.75 2.52 41.03
N PHE A 44 -14.96 3.49 40.14
CA PHE A 44 -16.04 3.45 39.14
C PHE A 44 -15.91 2.25 38.20
N PHE A 45 -14.74 2.03 37.61
CA PHE A 45 -14.55 0.90 36.71
C PHE A 45 -14.38 -0.45 37.42
N LYS A 46 -14.00 -0.46 38.71
CA LYS A 46 -14.05 -1.67 39.53
C LYS A 46 -15.50 -2.11 39.77
N SER A 47 -16.41 -1.17 39.98
CA SER A 47 -17.85 -1.43 40.08
C SER A 47 -18.49 -1.73 38.73
N TYR A 48 -17.99 -1.12 37.65
CA TYR A 48 -18.57 -1.23 36.30
C TYR A 48 -17.52 -1.56 35.22
N PRO A 49 -16.93 -2.76 35.24
CA PRO A 49 -15.86 -3.14 34.31
C PRO A 49 -16.33 -3.18 32.85
N VAL A 50 -17.63 -3.43 32.62
CA VAL A 50 -18.24 -3.45 31.28
C VAL A 50 -18.06 -2.11 30.55
N PHE A 51 -18.14 -0.97 31.27
CA PHE A 51 -17.96 0.34 30.65
C PHE A 51 -16.52 0.54 30.16
N LEU A 52 -15.53 0.01 30.88
CA LEU A 52 -14.13 0.06 30.44
C LEU A 52 -13.94 -0.71 29.13
N TYR A 53 -14.48 -1.93 29.06
CA TYR A 53 -14.41 -2.72 27.83
C TYR A 53 -15.10 -2.00 26.67
N LEU A 54 -16.29 -1.44 26.89
CA LEU A 54 -17.03 -0.71 25.86
C LEU A 54 -16.22 0.49 25.34
N LEU A 55 -15.60 1.26 26.25
CA LEU A 55 -14.73 2.39 25.89
C LEU A 55 -13.54 1.95 25.04
N VAL A 56 -12.87 0.85 25.43
CA VAL A 56 -11.76 0.28 24.65
C VAL A 56 -12.22 -0.21 23.27
N PHE A 57 -13.38 -0.88 23.19
CA PHE A 57 -13.94 -1.34 21.91
C PHE A 57 -14.28 -0.18 20.97
N VAL A 58 -14.95 0.87 21.47
CA VAL A 58 -15.28 2.05 20.67
C VAL A 58 -14.01 2.76 20.19
N SER A 59 -13.01 2.90 21.07
CA SER A 59 -11.70 3.47 20.77
C SER A 59 -10.95 2.69 19.67
N LEU A 60 -10.86 1.37 19.80
CA LEU A 60 -10.25 0.50 18.80
C LEU A 60 -11.01 0.55 17.46
N GLY A 61 -12.34 0.47 17.51
CA GLY A 61 -13.18 0.55 16.32
C GLY A 61 -13.01 1.87 15.57
N GLY A 62 -13.06 3.00 16.29
CA GLY A 62 -12.82 4.34 15.75
C GLY A 62 -11.43 4.48 15.14
N SER A 63 -10.42 3.94 15.82
CA SER A 63 -9.03 3.92 15.34
C SER A 63 -8.90 3.19 14.01
N VAL A 64 -9.49 2.00 13.89
CA VAL A 64 -9.46 1.20 12.65
C VAL A 64 -10.17 1.93 11.50
N ILE A 65 -11.31 2.58 11.77
CA ILE A 65 -12.02 3.38 10.76
C ILE A 65 -11.15 4.55 10.29
N LEU A 66 -10.50 5.25 11.21
CA LEU A 66 -9.63 6.38 10.90
C LEU A 66 -8.42 5.95 10.06
N VAL A 67 -7.79 4.83 10.42
CA VAL A 67 -6.69 4.24 9.64
C VAL A 67 -7.14 3.92 8.21
N LYS A 68 -8.30 3.28 8.03
CA LYS A 68 -8.85 3.00 6.69
C LYS A 68 -9.10 4.28 5.88
N LYS A 69 -9.58 5.34 6.53
CA LYS A 69 -9.80 6.64 5.88
C LYS A 69 -8.49 7.26 5.38
N ILE A 70 -7.44 7.24 6.21
CA ILE A 70 -6.11 7.74 5.83
C ILE A 70 -5.51 6.90 4.71
N GLN A 71 -5.61 5.57 4.80
CA GLN A 71 -5.16 4.68 3.73
C GLN A 71 -5.84 5.00 2.40
N LYS A 72 -7.18 5.16 2.38
CA LYS A 72 -7.93 5.49 1.17
C LYS A 72 -7.47 6.81 0.53
N ASN A 73 -7.11 7.82 1.34
CA ASN A 73 -6.62 9.11 0.83
C ASN A 73 -5.20 9.04 0.25
N LEU A 74 -4.38 8.09 0.73
CA LEU A 74 -3.00 7.91 0.27
C LEU A 74 -2.88 7.00 -0.96
N VAL A 75 -3.93 6.24 -1.24
CA VAL A 75 -4.08 5.42 -2.42
C VAL A 75 -4.47 6.31 -3.60
N LYS A 76 -3.74 6.20 -4.71
CA LYS A 76 -4.00 6.95 -5.94
C LYS A 76 -4.21 6.03 -7.13
N ASN A 77 -4.97 6.52 -8.11
CA ASN A 77 -5.16 5.87 -9.39
C ASN A 77 -4.04 6.29 -10.33
N TYR A 78 -3.38 5.31 -10.96
CA TYR A 78 -2.32 5.56 -11.91
C TYR A 78 -2.67 5.01 -13.29
N VAL A 79 -2.28 5.78 -14.31
CA VAL A 79 -2.30 5.37 -15.70
C VAL A 79 -0.87 5.44 -16.22
N ALA A 80 -0.29 4.29 -16.55
CA ALA A 80 1.03 4.21 -17.14
C ALA A 80 0.94 3.85 -18.62
N GLU A 81 1.52 4.69 -19.46
CA GLU A 81 1.62 4.52 -20.89
C GLU A 81 3.06 4.17 -21.25
N LEU A 82 3.25 3.03 -21.91
CA LEU A 82 4.56 2.53 -22.32
C LEU A 82 4.67 2.56 -23.85
N TYR A 83 5.71 3.23 -24.34
CA TYR A 83 6.11 3.30 -25.74
C TYR A 83 7.59 2.94 -25.89
N GLY A 84 7.88 1.67 -26.13
CA GLY A 84 9.25 1.16 -26.13
C GLY A 84 9.91 1.36 -24.76
N LYS A 85 10.93 2.23 -24.69
CA LYS A 85 11.56 2.64 -23.42
C LYS A 85 10.93 3.89 -22.81
N ASN A 86 10.15 4.65 -23.56
CA ASN A 86 9.51 5.84 -23.03
C ASN A 86 8.32 5.44 -22.17
N ILE A 87 8.25 5.98 -20.97
CA ILE A 87 7.12 5.82 -20.06
C ILE A 87 6.55 7.19 -19.75
N ARG A 88 5.22 7.27 -19.69
CA ARG A 88 4.49 8.40 -19.11
C ARG A 88 3.55 7.85 -18.06
N ILE A 89 3.57 8.41 -16.86
CA ILE A 89 2.69 7.98 -15.77
C ILE A 89 1.94 9.19 -15.25
N TRP A 90 0.63 9.03 -15.23
CA TRP A 90 -0.32 9.97 -14.68
C TRP A 90 -0.83 9.45 -13.34
N GLY A 91 -0.90 10.30 -12.33
CA GLY A 91 -1.46 9.99 -11.00
C GLY A 91 -2.62 10.93 -10.71
N ASN A 92 -3.83 10.39 -10.57
CA ASN A 92 -5.07 11.18 -10.42
C ASN A 92 -5.23 12.30 -11.48
N GLY A 93 -4.77 12.07 -12.70
CA GLY A 93 -4.89 13.03 -13.82
C GLY A 93 -3.73 14.00 -13.99
N GLU A 94 -2.76 14.03 -13.08
CA GLU A 94 -1.54 14.85 -13.19
C GLU A 94 -0.36 14.01 -13.68
N GLU A 95 0.49 14.56 -14.54
CA GLU A 95 1.71 13.89 -14.98
C GLU A 95 2.68 13.80 -13.80
N VAL A 96 3.05 12.58 -13.41
CA VAL A 96 3.95 12.33 -12.27
C VAL A 96 5.37 12.05 -12.73
N ILE A 97 5.52 11.32 -13.84
CA ILE A 97 6.83 10.99 -14.40
C ILE A 97 6.70 10.75 -15.90
N SER A 98 7.68 11.24 -16.65
CA SER A 98 7.80 11.06 -18.09
C SER A 98 9.28 10.97 -18.46
N GLY A 99 9.65 10.04 -19.33
CA GLY A 99 11.03 9.91 -19.79
C GLY A 99 11.41 8.51 -20.25
N VAL A 100 12.69 8.34 -20.56
CA VAL A 100 13.26 7.07 -21.01
C VAL A 100 13.55 6.23 -19.77
N VAL A 101 12.95 5.04 -19.67
CA VAL A 101 13.23 4.13 -18.57
C VAL A 101 14.67 3.64 -18.65
N SER A 102 15.44 3.92 -17.60
CA SER A 102 16.82 3.48 -17.43
C SER A 102 16.87 2.15 -16.67
N PHE A 103 16.01 1.98 -15.65
CA PHE A 103 16.02 0.80 -14.80
C PHE A 103 14.64 0.49 -14.19
N CYS A 104 14.37 -0.80 -13.99
CA CYS A 104 13.15 -1.27 -13.33
C CYS A 104 13.47 -2.41 -12.35
N LYS A 105 13.10 -2.22 -11.08
CA LYS A 105 13.23 -3.21 -10.01
C LYS A 105 11.85 -3.69 -9.59
N ILE A 106 11.64 -4.99 -9.69
CA ILE A 106 10.42 -5.66 -9.25
C ILE A 106 10.77 -6.50 -8.03
N ASN A 107 10.13 -6.23 -6.91
CA ASN A 107 10.14 -7.09 -5.75
C ASN A 107 8.74 -7.67 -5.56
N HIS A 108 8.59 -8.94 -5.96
CA HIS A 108 7.34 -9.67 -5.85
C HIS A 108 7.55 -10.86 -4.93
N LYS A 109 7.03 -10.77 -3.70
CA LYS A 109 7.00 -11.91 -2.80
C LYS A 109 5.84 -12.81 -3.23
N LYS A 110 6.17 -13.89 -3.97
CA LYS A 110 5.21 -14.95 -4.30
C LYS A 110 4.91 -15.78 -3.05
N HIS A 111 4.10 -15.26 -2.15
CA HIS A 111 3.52 -16.11 -1.12
C HIS A 111 2.33 -16.86 -1.73
N LYS A 112 2.37 -18.20 -1.67
CA LYS A 112 1.20 -19.05 -2.03
C LYS A 112 0.02 -18.79 -1.08
N MET A 113 0.30 -18.32 0.13
CA MET A 113 -0.66 -18.07 1.23
C MET A 113 -0.37 -16.71 1.89
N GLY A 114 -1.41 -15.98 2.32
CA GLY A 114 -1.26 -14.70 3.02
C GLY A 114 -1.32 -13.45 2.12
N ALA A 115 -1.13 -12.28 2.76
CA ALA A 115 -1.25 -10.97 2.11
C ALA A 115 -0.24 -10.80 0.96
N ARG A 116 -0.75 -10.68 -0.27
CA ARG A 116 0.09 -10.47 -1.45
C ARG A 116 0.55 -9.02 -1.50
N ALA A 117 1.84 -8.83 -1.72
CA ALA A 117 2.44 -7.51 -1.89
C ALA A 117 3.37 -7.47 -3.11
N LEU A 118 3.41 -6.32 -3.75
CA LEU A 118 4.27 -6.03 -4.89
C LEU A 118 4.90 -4.66 -4.71
N SER A 119 6.19 -4.60 -4.99
CA SER A 119 6.95 -3.37 -5.10
C SER A 119 7.53 -3.28 -6.50
N VAL A 120 7.29 -2.16 -7.17
CA VAL A 120 7.90 -1.85 -8.47
C VAL A 120 8.52 -0.46 -8.36
N ASP A 121 9.83 -0.40 -8.56
CA ASP A 121 10.58 0.85 -8.62
C ASP A 121 10.99 1.08 -10.08
N ILE A 122 10.57 2.21 -10.65
CA ILE A 122 10.88 2.62 -12.03
C ILE A 122 11.76 3.86 -11.94
N TYR A 123 12.85 3.83 -12.70
CA TYR A 123 13.80 4.93 -12.82
C TYR A 123 13.82 5.36 -14.27
N THR A 124 13.58 6.65 -14.52
CA THR A 124 13.88 7.29 -15.80
C THR A 124 15.26 7.92 -15.73
N ASP A 125 15.65 8.58 -16.81
CA ASP A 125 16.79 9.49 -16.88
C ASP A 125 16.64 10.71 -15.96
N THR A 126 15.41 11.19 -15.77
CA THR A 126 15.12 12.42 -15.03
C THR A 126 14.59 12.21 -13.62
N ASP A 127 13.86 11.11 -13.36
CA ASP A 127 13.14 10.93 -12.11
C ASP A 127 12.99 9.44 -11.73
N LYS A 128 12.39 9.17 -10.57
CA LYS A 128 12.09 7.82 -10.08
C LYS A 128 10.75 7.78 -9.36
N ILE A 129 10.01 6.71 -9.61
CA ILE A 129 8.77 6.41 -8.91
C ILE A 129 8.82 5.02 -8.30
N LYS A 130 8.31 4.90 -7.07
CA LYS A 130 8.29 3.65 -6.31
C LYS A 130 6.87 3.31 -5.92
N PHE A 131 6.31 2.29 -6.55
CA PHE A 131 4.97 1.80 -6.27
C PHE A 131 4.99 0.71 -5.22
N ARG A 132 4.03 0.77 -4.30
CA ARG A 132 3.76 -0.22 -3.26
C ARG A 132 2.29 -0.60 -3.35
N VAL A 133 2.05 -1.89 -3.51
CA VAL A 133 0.71 -2.44 -3.72
C VAL A 133 0.55 -3.63 -2.79
N ARG A 134 -0.49 -3.60 -1.97
CA ARG A 134 -0.85 -4.67 -1.03
C ARG A 134 -2.28 -5.07 -1.29
N ALA A 135 -2.54 -6.36 -1.46
CA ALA A 135 -3.89 -6.86 -1.72
C ALA A 135 -4.79 -6.59 -0.51
N LYS A 136 -5.98 -6.03 -0.74
CA LYS A 136 -7.05 -5.91 0.27
C LYS A 136 -7.59 -7.25 0.72
N GLU A 137 -7.50 -8.26 -0.13
CA GLU A 137 -7.97 -9.60 0.18
C GLU A 137 -6.90 -10.65 -0.10
N TYR A 138 -6.88 -11.70 0.70
CA TYR A 138 -6.05 -12.87 0.47
C TYR A 138 -6.79 -14.16 0.80
N LYS A 139 -6.44 -15.25 0.11
CA LYS A 139 -6.99 -16.58 0.42
C LYS A 139 -6.38 -17.10 1.71
N LYS A 140 -7.24 -17.56 2.63
CA LYS A 140 -6.83 -18.31 3.82
C LYS A 140 -6.46 -19.75 3.43
N ILE A 141 -5.95 -20.50 4.41
CA ILE A 141 -5.70 -21.95 4.30
C ILE A 141 -7.05 -22.68 4.10
N THR A 142 -8.08 -22.23 4.80
CA THR A 142 -9.48 -22.56 4.53
C THR A 142 -9.92 -21.80 3.28
N VAL A 143 -10.77 -22.38 2.41
CA VAL A 143 -11.17 -21.85 1.09
C VAL A 143 -11.72 -20.40 1.09
N SER A 144 -11.94 -19.79 2.26
CA SER A 144 -12.41 -18.41 2.44
C SER A 144 -11.32 -17.34 2.24
N SER A 145 -11.75 -16.16 1.77
CA SER A 145 -10.92 -14.95 1.73
C SER A 145 -10.86 -14.27 3.10
N ALA A 146 -9.76 -13.59 3.38
CA ALA A 146 -9.56 -12.71 4.52
C ALA A 146 -9.33 -11.27 4.05
N CYS A 147 -9.81 -10.30 4.82
CA CYS A 147 -9.45 -8.90 4.65
C CYS A 147 -8.05 -8.63 5.22
N ASN A 148 -7.23 -7.93 4.45
CA ASN A 148 -5.96 -7.37 4.89
C ASN A 148 -6.19 -5.93 5.36
N PRO A 149 -6.04 -5.63 6.67
CA PRO A 149 -6.26 -4.29 7.21
C PRO A 149 -5.24 -3.25 6.69
N LEU A 150 -4.14 -3.69 6.08
CA LEU A 150 -3.12 -2.85 5.44
C LEU A 150 -3.14 -2.97 3.91
N GLY A 151 -4.22 -3.53 3.35
CA GLY A 151 -4.38 -3.69 1.91
C GLY A 151 -4.78 -2.36 1.27
N THR A 152 -4.07 -2.01 0.20
CA THR A 152 -4.20 -0.72 -0.50
C THR A 152 -4.86 -0.85 -1.85
N SER A 153 -4.86 -2.05 -2.43
CA SER A 153 -5.19 -2.27 -3.84
C SER A 153 -5.84 -3.62 -4.06
N GLU A 154 -6.49 -3.77 -5.20
CA GLU A 154 -7.11 -5.03 -5.61
C GLU A 154 -6.06 -6.02 -6.14
N LEU A 155 -6.46 -7.29 -6.23
CA LEU A 155 -5.59 -8.32 -6.80
C LEU A 155 -5.31 -8.09 -8.29
N SER A 156 -6.25 -7.48 -9.02
CA SER A 156 -6.08 -7.06 -10.42
C SER A 156 -4.96 -6.02 -10.54
N ASP A 157 -4.94 -5.00 -9.69
CA ASP A 157 -3.90 -3.96 -9.68
C ASP A 157 -2.51 -4.54 -9.53
N ILE A 158 -2.35 -5.53 -8.64
CA ILE A 158 -1.08 -6.26 -8.45
C ILE A 158 -0.66 -6.95 -9.75
N LYS A 159 -1.59 -7.62 -10.45
CA LYS A 159 -1.29 -8.31 -11.69
C LYS A 159 -0.91 -7.30 -12.79
N THR A 160 -1.64 -6.21 -12.92
CA THR A 160 -1.38 -5.15 -13.89
C THR A 160 -0.01 -4.52 -13.67
N LEU A 161 0.30 -4.12 -12.44
CA LEU A 161 1.60 -3.53 -12.11
C LEU A 161 2.76 -4.54 -12.28
N LEU A 162 2.54 -5.82 -11.98
CA LEU A 162 3.53 -6.87 -12.22
C LEU A 162 3.78 -7.06 -13.73
N SER A 163 2.72 -7.00 -14.53
CA SER A 163 2.81 -7.10 -15.99
C SER A 163 3.61 -5.93 -16.56
N LEU A 164 3.27 -4.70 -16.17
CA LEU A 164 3.99 -3.48 -16.54
C LEU A 164 5.48 -3.60 -16.19
N GLY A 165 5.80 -3.94 -14.95
CA GLY A 165 7.19 -4.08 -14.51
C GLY A 165 7.96 -5.13 -15.34
N ARG A 166 7.34 -6.29 -15.62
CA ARG A 166 7.96 -7.35 -16.44
C ARG A 166 8.18 -6.90 -17.87
N LYS A 167 7.21 -6.21 -18.46
CA LYS A 167 7.29 -5.68 -19.82
C LYS A 167 8.49 -4.74 -19.94
N ILE A 168 8.59 -3.74 -19.06
CA ILE A 168 9.73 -2.81 -19.01
C ILE A 168 11.05 -3.58 -18.90
N LYS A 169 11.14 -4.55 -17.98
CA LYS A 169 12.37 -5.34 -17.78
C LYS A 169 12.75 -6.15 -19.03
N ASN A 170 11.77 -6.70 -19.74
CA ASN A 170 12.01 -7.44 -20.98
C ASN A 170 12.48 -6.50 -22.10
N THR A 171 11.83 -5.34 -22.27
CA THR A 171 12.23 -4.34 -23.27
C THR A 171 13.65 -3.82 -23.03
N LEU A 172 14.06 -3.62 -21.77
CA LEU A 172 15.43 -3.26 -21.41
C LEU A 172 16.43 -4.36 -21.78
N LYS A 173 16.08 -5.64 -21.57
CA LYS A 173 16.94 -6.79 -21.90
C LYS A 173 17.08 -6.99 -23.41
N GLU A 174 15.99 -6.92 -24.17
CA GLU A 174 16.00 -7.11 -25.62
C GLU A 174 16.86 -6.05 -26.31
N GLN A 175 16.78 -4.79 -25.87
CA GLN A 175 17.66 -3.76 -26.41
C GLN A 175 19.12 -3.94 -25.98
N LYS A 176 19.38 -4.35 -24.74
CA LYS A 176 20.75 -4.68 -24.32
C LYS A 176 21.36 -5.76 -25.20
N LYS A 177 20.58 -6.79 -25.56
CA LYS A 177 21.00 -7.83 -26.52
C LYS A 177 21.28 -7.27 -27.92
N ARG A 178 20.37 -6.44 -28.45
CA ARG A 178 20.55 -5.78 -29.76
C ARG A 178 21.80 -4.89 -29.82
N ILE A 179 22.13 -4.18 -28.74
CA ILE A 179 23.32 -3.30 -28.68
C ILE A 179 24.62 -4.13 -28.59
N ILE A 180 24.58 -5.28 -27.93
CA ILE A 180 25.77 -6.13 -27.72
C ILE A 180 25.97 -7.13 -28.88
N GLY A 181 25.01 -7.25 -29.81
CA GLY A 181 25.13 -8.13 -30.98
C GLY A 181 25.06 -9.63 -30.64
N ILE A 182 24.32 -10.00 -29.58
CA ILE A 182 24.05 -11.39 -29.16
C ILE A 182 22.58 -11.72 -29.32
#